data_AF-A0A224YFH3-F1
#
_entry.id   AF-A0A224YFH3-F1
#
_cell.length_a   1.000
_cell.length_b   1.000
_cell.length_c   1.000
_cell.angle_alpha   90.00
_cell.angle_beta   90.00
_cell.angle_gamma   90.00
#
_symmetry.space_group_name_H-M   'P 1'
#
loop_
_entity.id
_entity.type
_entity.pdbx_description
1 polymer ?
#
loop_
_entity_poly.entity_id
_entity_poly.type
_entity_poly.pdbx_seq_one_letter_code
_entity_poly.pdbx_strand_id
1 'polypeptide(L)'
;MARRDVMILFVVLVSCTALVHVNGQYYTEPSALTDSSSGSRWSPWSWPSWSKCWKPHEEYKSCVSGSCSEWRCHYLYKGWPRGCTRDCRSGCFCKEGYFRNRRGKCVLGYRCFREIVPYVPSFDE
;
A
#
# COMPACT_ATOMS: atom_id res chain seq x y z
N MET A 1 36.04 -6.25 -35.60
CA MET A 1 35.10 -6.56 -34.52
C MET A 1 34.78 -8.05 -34.61
N ALA A 2 35.14 -8.84 -33.60
CA ALA A 2 35.08 -10.30 -33.70
C ALA A 2 33.63 -10.78 -33.67
N ARG A 3 33.36 -11.93 -34.31
CA ARG A 3 32.04 -12.59 -34.30
C ARG A 3 31.51 -12.81 -32.86
N ARG A 4 32.42 -12.96 -31.89
CA ARG A 4 32.12 -13.06 -30.46
C ARG A 4 31.64 -11.73 -29.87
N ASP A 5 32.25 -10.61 -30.24
CA ASP A 5 31.84 -9.26 -29.79
C ASP A 5 30.43 -8.93 -30.30
N VAL A 6 30.14 -9.29 -31.55
CA VAL A 6 28.81 -9.10 -32.15
C VAL A 6 27.74 -9.94 -31.43
N MET A 7 28.05 -11.19 -31.08
CA MET A 7 27.14 -12.06 -30.33
C MET A 7 26.86 -11.53 -28.92
N ILE A 8 27.87 -11.00 -28.22
CA ILE A 8 27.70 -10.39 -26.90
C ILE A 8 26.77 -9.18 -26.98
N LEU A 9 26.97 -8.29 -27.98
CA LEU A 9 26.10 -7.13 -28.17
C LEU A 9 24.65 -7.52 -28.46
N PHE A 10 24.42 -8.55 -29.30
CA PHE A 10 23.07 -9.05 -29.56
C PHE A 10 22.39 -9.60 -28.29
N VAL A 11 23.11 -10.36 -27.46
CA VAL A 11 22.56 -10.91 -26.21
C VAL A 11 22.20 -9.80 -25.22
N VAL A 12 23.04 -8.77 -25.10
CA VAL A 12 22.77 -7.60 -24.23
C VAL A 12 21.57 -6.81 -24.74
N LEU A 13 21.42 -6.62 -26.05
CA LEU A 13 20.27 -5.92 -26.62
C LEU A 13 18.96 -6.69 -26.40
N VAL A 14 18.96 -8.01 -26.57
CA VAL A 14 17.78 -8.87 -26.36
C VAL A 14 17.39 -8.95 -24.87
N SER A 15 18.36 -9.03 -23.95
CA SER A 15 18.07 -9.01 -22.51
C SER A 15 17.53 -7.65 -22.06
N CYS A 16 18.08 -6.55 -22.60
CA CYS A 16 17.62 -5.19 -22.28
C CYS A 16 16.18 -4.97 -22.77
N THR A 17 15.82 -5.40 -23.98
CA THR A 17 14.44 -5.29 -24.47
C THR A 17 13.47 -6.19 -23.71
N ALA A 18 13.89 -7.38 -23.27
CA ALA A 18 13.06 -8.23 -22.42
C ALA A 18 12.80 -7.58 -21.04
N LEU A 19 13.81 -6.97 -20.41
CA LEU A 19 13.69 -6.28 -19.12
C LEU A 19 12.80 -5.02 -19.19
N VAL A 20 12.79 -4.33 -20.33
CA VAL A 20 11.92 -3.15 -20.54
C VAL A 20 10.44 -3.56 -20.63
N HIS A 21 10.11 -4.71 -21.21
CA HIS A 21 8.72 -5.18 -21.29
C HIS A 21 8.15 -5.63 -19.93
N VAL A 22 8.98 -6.04 -18.96
CA VAL A 22 8.50 -6.50 -17.64
C VAL A 22 8.16 -5.35 -16.69
N ASN A 23 8.69 -4.15 -16.92
CA ASN A 23 8.39 -2.96 -16.08
C ASN A 23 7.30 -2.06 -16.68
N GLY A 24 6.73 -2.41 -17.84
CA GLY A 24 5.70 -1.62 -18.52
C GLY A 24 4.29 -1.72 -17.94
N GLN A 25 4.05 -2.49 -16.88
CA GLN A 25 2.70 -2.70 -16.31
C GLN A 25 2.50 -2.16 -14.89
N TYR A 26 3.46 -1.42 -14.31
CA TYR A 26 3.26 -0.77 -13.00
C TYR A 26 2.70 0.67 -13.06
N TYR A 27 2.41 1.19 -14.25
CA TYR A 27 1.68 2.44 -14.43
C TYR A 27 0.43 2.22 -15.29
N THR A 28 -0.44 1.29 -14.89
CA THR A 28 -1.84 1.38 -15.35
C THR A 28 -2.53 2.47 -14.55
N GLU A 29 -2.39 3.71 -15.04
CA GLU A 29 -3.44 4.73 -14.95
C GLU A 29 -4.74 4.10 -15.49
N PRO A 30 -5.79 3.92 -14.68
CA PRO A 30 -7.09 3.52 -15.19
C PRO A 30 -7.85 4.80 -15.59
N SER A 31 -7.45 5.42 -16.69
CA SER A 31 -8.08 6.63 -17.21
C SER A 31 -8.38 6.53 -18.70
N ALA A 32 -8.98 5.42 -19.16
CA ALA A 32 -9.52 5.35 -20.52
C ALA A 32 -10.58 4.26 -20.69
N LEU A 33 -11.70 4.34 -19.97
CA LEU A 33 -12.99 3.79 -20.45
C LEU A 33 -14.16 4.51 -19.77
N THR A 34 -14.55 5.67 -20.29
CA THR A 34 -15.95 6.10 -20.32
C THR A 34 -16.21 6.80 -21.64
N ASP A 35 -16.57 6.01 -22.65
CA ASP A 35 -17.39 6.51 -23.75
C ASP A 35 -18.85 6.27 -23.36
N SER A 36 -19.58 7.35 -23.08
CA SER A 36 -21.04 7.41 -23.05
C SER A 36 -21.48 8.88 -22.97
N SER A 37 -21.80 9.42 -24.15
CA SER A 37 -22.94 10.30 -24.45
C SER A 37 -23.44 11.27 -23.37
N SER A 38 -23.30 12.57 -23.67
CA SER A 38 -24.25 13.67 -23.38
C SER A 38 -25.07 13.58 -22.07
N GLY A 39 -24.63 14.28 -21.02
CA GLY A 39 -25.47 14.49 -19.84
C GLY A 39 -24.86 15.37 -18.75
N SER A 40 -25.30 16.63 -18.73
CA SER A 40 -25.43 17.49 -17.55
C SER A 40 -24.16 18.12 -16.95
N ARG A 41 -24.00 19.38 -17.34
CA ARG A 41 -23.29 20.45 -16.64
C ARG A 41 -24.08 20.80 -15.35
N TRP A 42 -23.46 20.58 -14.17
CA TRP A 42 -23.78 21.10 -12.81
C TRP A 42 -24.66 20.29 -11.82
N SER A 43 -24.34 20.51 -10.53
CA SER A 43 -24.42 19.63 -9.35
C SER A 43 -25.48 20.01 -8.30
N PRO A 44 -25.81 19.11 -7.34
CA PRO A 44 -26.27 19.58 -6.02
C PRO A 44 -25.54 19.10 -4.73
N TRP A 45 -24.65 18.09 -4.73
CA TRP A 45 -23.95 17.69 -3.47
C TRP A 45 -22.52 17.23 -3.75
N SER A 46 -21.52 18.08 -3.47
CA SER A 46 -20.10 17.72 -3.55
C SER A 46 -19.67 16.98 -2.29
N TRP A 47 -19.95 15.68 -2.29
CA TRP A 47 -19.35 14.73 -1.36
C TRP A 47 -17.82 14.84 -1.44
N PRO A 48 -17.10 14.75 -0.31
CA PRO A 48 -15.67 14.98 -0.28
C PRO A 48 -14.94 14.01 -1.21
N SER A 49 -13.85 14.51 -1.82
CA SER A 49 -12.91 13.72 -2.61
C SER A 49 -12.68 12.36 -1.93
N TRP A 50 -13.07 11.28 -2.62
CA TRP A 50 -13.13 9.90 -2.13
C TRP A 50 -11.77 9.36 -1.62
N SER A 51 -10.69 10.12 -1.85
CA SER A 51 -9.32 9.80 -1.45
C SER A 51 -8.80 10.61 -0.25
N LYS A 52 -9.61 11.47 0.38
CA LYS A 52 -9.16 12.28 1.52
C LYS A 52 -9.43 11.61 2.86
N CYS A 53 -8.35 11.23 3.54
CA CYS A 53 -8.41 10.74 4.91
C CYS A 53 -8.48 11.89 5.92
N TRP A 54 -9.46 11.82 6.82
CA TRP A 54 -9.74 12.89 7.80
C TRP A 54 -9.00 12.70 9.13
N LYS A 55 -8.64 11.45 9.48
CA LYS A 55 -7.89 11.20 10.70
C LYS A 55 -6.40 11.50 10.48
N PRO A 56 -5.71 12.03 11.49
CA PRO A 56 -4.29 12.27 11.40
C PRO A 56 -3.53 10.96 11.19
N HIS A 57 -2.45 11.04 10.44
CA HIS A 57 -1.54 9.92 10.14
C HIS A 57 -2.19 8.75 9.39
N GLU A 58 -3.28 9.01 8.68
CA GLU A 58 -3.84 8.12 7.68
C GLU A 58 -3.46 8.57 6.26
N GLU A 59 -3.38 7.62 5.36
CA GLU A 59 -3.26 7.82 3.91
C GLU A 59 -4.24 6.91 3.19
N TYR A 60 -4.76 7.38 2.05
CA TYR A 60 -5.64 6.57 1.24
C TYR A 60 -4.82 5.58 0.43
N LYS A 61 -5.16 4.29 0.54
CA LYS A 61 -4.57 3.23 -0.29
C LYS A 61 -5.67 2.56 -1.08
N SER A 62 -5.37 2.19 -2.31
CA SER A 62 -6.26 1.42 -3.18
C SER A 62 -5.79 -0.04 -3.25
N CYS A 63 -6.74 -0.97 -3.24
CA CYS A 63 -6.52 -2.39 -3.48
C CYS A 63 -5.37 -3.02 -2.67
N VAL A 64 -5.37 -2.81 -1.36
CA VAL A 64 -4.38 -3.42 -0.44
C VAL A 64 -4.97 -4.60 0.32
N SER A 65 -4.09 -5.51 0.73
CA SER A 65 -4.42 -6.67 1.58
C SER A 65 -5.05 -6.24 2.90
N GLY A 66 -6.22 -6.76 3.26
CA GLY A 66 -6.87 -6.46 4.54
C GLY A 66 -6.10 -6.91 5.79
N SER A 67 -5.23 -7.92 5.68
CA SER A 67 -4.40 -8.37 6.81
C SER A 67 -3.04 -7.65 6.91
N CYS A 68 -2.54 -7.09 5.81
CA CYS A 68 -1.21 -6.46 5.73
C CYS A 68 -1.23 -4.99 5.30
N SER A 69 -2.40 -4.33 5.27
CA SER A 69 -2.55 -2.96 4.79
C SER A 69 -1.91 -1.89 5.69
N GLU A 70 -1.76 -2.18 6.97
CA GLU A 70 -1.24 -1.25 7.99
C GLU A 70 -0.74 -1.99 9.24
N TRP A 71 0.12 -1.33 10.03
CA TRP A 71 0.50 -1.78 11.35
C TRP A 71 -0.60 -1.57 12.37
N ARG A 72 -0.79 -2.54 13.26
CA ARG A 72 -1.70 -2.49 14.41
C ARG A 72 -0.90 -2.68 15.68
N CYS A 73 -1.30 -2.03 16.77
CA CYS A 73 -0.56 -2.09 18.03
C CYS A 73 -0.33 -3.54 18.52
N HIS A 74 -1.25 -4.46 18.23
CA HIS A 74 -1.09 -5.85 18.64
C HIS A 74 0.02 -6.62 17.91
N TYR A 75 0.48 -6.14 16.75
CA TYR A 75 1.61 -6.76 16.06
C TYR A 75 2.93 -6.58 16.80
N LEU A 76 3.03 -5.63 17.74
CA LEU A 76 4.23 -5.45 18.56
C LEU A 76 4.48 -6.62 19.51
N TYR A 77 3.44 -7.39 19.90
CA TYR A 77 3.60 -8.61 20.70
C TYR A 77 3.24 -9.89 19.95
N LYS A 78 2.30 -9.86 18.98
CA LYS A 78 1.96 -11.04 18.17
C LYS A 78 2.89 -11.27 16.98
N GLY A 79 3.65 -10.24 16.58
CA GLY A 79 4.36 -10.21 15.31
C GLY A 79 3.46 -9.81 14.14
N TRP A 80 4.11 -9.44 13.02
CA TRP A 80 3.45 -9.20 11.74
C TRP A 80 2.89 -10.52 11.17
N PRO A 81 1.76 -10.51 10.46
CA PRO A 81 1.23 -11.70 9.82
C PRO A 81 2.26 -12.34 8.86
N ARG A 82 2.41 -13.66 8.92
CA ARG A 82 3.32 -14.40 8.00
C ARG A 82 2.83 -14.39 6.54
N GLY A 83 1.55 -14.11 6.33
CA GLY A 83 0.93 -14.09 5.01
C GLY A 83 -0.13 -13.00 4.92
N CYS A 84 -0.24 -12.43 3.73
CA CYS A 84 -1.18 -11.36 3.42
C CYS A 84 -2.38 -11.91 2.65
N THR A 85 -3.59 -11.53 3.06
CA THR A 85 -4.80 -11.84 2.31
C THR A 85 -4.77 -11.14 0.95
N ARG A 86 -5.27 -11.79 -0.09
CA ARG A 86 -5.34 -11.22 -1.46
C ARG A 86 -6.62 -10.44 -1.72
N ASP A 87 -7.31 -9.99 -0.67
CA ASP A 87 -8.47 -9.12 -0.80
C ASP A 87 -8.06 -7.71 -1.23
N CYS A 88 -8.86 -7.10 -2.09
CA CYS A 88 -8.63 -5.76 -2.62
C CYS A 88 -9.40 -4.74 -1.77
N ARG A 89 -8.78 -4.21 -0.71
CA ARG A 89 -9.39 -3.20 0.16
C ARG A 89 -8.89 -1.81 -0.21
N SER A 90 -9.83 -0.88 -0.41
CA SER A 90 -9.52 0.54 -0.63
C SER A 90 -10.08 1.38 0.52
N GLY A 91 -9.31 2.35 0.98
CA GLY A 91 -9.70 3.19 2.11
C GLY A 91 -8.53 3.85 2.81
N CYS A 92 -8.79 4.36 4.02
CA CYS A 92 -7.80 5.04 4.84
C CYS A 92 -7.08 4.07 5.78
N PHE A 93 -5.76 4.02 5.65
CA PHE A 93 -4.88 3.16 6.41
C PHE A 93 -3.82 3.99 7.11
N CYS A 94 -3.24 3.48 8.20
CA CYS A 94 -2.13 4.17 8.83
C CYS A 94 -0.95 4.30 7.88
N LYS A 95 -0.35 5.50 7.89
CA LYS A 95 0.93 5.78 7.23
C LYS A 95 2.02 4.87 7.79
N GLU A 96 3.06 4.65 7.00
CA GLU A 96 4.26 3.97 7.47
C GLU A 96 4.81 4.60 8.75
N GLY A 97 5.27 3.76 9.68
CA GLY A 97 5.71 4.16 11.03
C GLY A 97 4.58 4.40 12.05
N TYR A 98 3.30 4.37 11.63
CA TYR A 98 2.15 4.49 12.52
C TYR A 98 1.39 3.17 12.66
N PHE A 99 0.87 2.96 13.88
CA PHE A 99 0.18 1.76 14.31
C PHE A 99 -1.26 2.12 14.69
N ARG A 100 -2.23 1.37 14.17
CA ARG A 100 -3.63 1.52 14.57
C ARG A 100 -3.82 0.92 15.95
N ASN A 101 -4.23 1.76 16.89
CA ASN A 101 -4.61 1.34 18.24
C ASN A 101 -6.06 0.84 18.29
N ARG A 102 -6.47 0.26 19.42
CA ARG A 102 -7.86 -0.22 19.63
C ARG A 102 -8.92 0.88 19.54
N ARG A 103 -8.52 2.15 19.68
CA ARG A 103 -9.40 3.33 19.52
C ARG A 103 -9.53 3.76 18.06
N GLY A 104 -8.94 3.02 17.11
CA GLY A 104 -8.99 3.32 15.68
C GLY A 104 -8.24 4.59 15.29
N LYS A 105 -7.18 4.95 16.03
CA LYS A 105 -6.26 6.06 15.73
C LYS A 105 -4.89 5.52 15.34
N CYS A 106 -4.29 6.13 14.32
CA CYS A 106 -2.90 5.88 13.93
C CYS A 106 -1.96 6.66 14.87
N VAL A 107 -1.15 5.94 15.63
CA VAL A 107 -0.23 6.48 16.63
C VAL A 107 1.17 5.92 16.45
N LEU A 108 2.18 6.59 16.97
CA LEU A 108 3.54 6.06 17.01
C LEU A 108 3.61 4.80 17.88
N GLY A 109 4.50 3.86 17.54
CA GLY A 109 4.60 2.55 18.19
C GLY A 109 4.74 2.62 19.73
N TYR A 110 5.49 3.58 20.27
CA TYR A 110 5.63 3.75 21.73
C TYR A 110 4.29 4.06 22.43
N ARG A 111 3.31 4.64 21.72
CA ARG A 111 1.95 4.89 22.27
C ARG A 111 1.10 3.63 22.34
N CYS A 112 1.55 2.52 21.77
CA CYS A 112 0.93 1.21 21.93
C CYS A 112 1.27 0.55 23.27
N PHE A 113 2.20 1.09 24.06
CA PHE A 113 2.72 0.43 25.29
C PHE A 113 1.61 -0.09 26.21
N ARG A 114 0.57 0.72 26.48
CA ARG A 114 -0.58 0.30 27.30
C ARG A 114 -1.32 -0.94 26.77
N GLU A 115 -1.30 -1.21 25.47
CA GLU A 115 -1.91 -2.40 24.87
C GLU A 115 -1.02 -3.65 24.97
N ILE A 116 0.29 -3.45 25.16
CA ILE A 116 1.32 -4.49 25.24
C ILE A 116 1.54 -4.91 26.69
N VAL A 117 1.35 -4.00 27.68
CA VAL A 117 1.59 -4.26 29.12
C VAL A 117 1.09 -5.64 29.60
N PRO A 118 -0.13 -6.11 29.28
CA PRO A 118 -0.59 -7.43 29.72
C PRO A 118 0.22 -8.63 29.19
N TYR A 119 1.05 -8.42 28.18
CA TYR A 119 1.86 -9.43 27.49
C TYR A 119 3.36 -9.27 27.75
N VAL A 120 3.79 -8.20 28.45
CA VAL A 120 5.19 -8.03 28.83
C VAL A 120 5.37 -8.69 30.21
N PRO A 121 6.28 -9.67 30.36
CA PRO A 121 6.68 -10.15 31.68
C PRO A 121 7.22 -8.97 32.49
N SER A 122 6.70 -8.76 33.70
CA SER A 122 7.25 -7.77 34.63
C SER A 122 8.68 -8.16 34.99
N PHE A 123 9.63 -7.25 34.78
CA PHE A 123 11.02 -7.38 35.24
C PHE A 123 11.13 -7.02 36.73
N ASP A 124 10.21 -7.52 37.56
CA ASP A 124 10.27 -7.40 39.02
C ASP A 124 10.82 -8.72 39.61
N GLU A 125 12.05 -9.05 39.24
CA GLU A 125 12.87 -10.13 39.86
C GLU A 125 14.23 -9.57 40.28
#